data_AF-A0A7C8HLI5-F1
#
_entry.id   AF-A0A7C8HLI5-F1
#
_cell.length_a   1.000
_cell.length_b   1.000
_cell.length_c   1.000
_cell.angle_alpha   90.00
_cell.angle_beta   90.00
_cell.angle_gamma   90.00
#
_symmetry.space_group_name_H-M   'P 1'
#
loop_
_entity.id
_entity.type
_entity.pdbx_description
1 polymer ?
#
loop_
_entity_poly.entity_id
_entity_poly.type
_entity_poly.pdbx_seq_one_letter_code
_entity_poly.pdbx_strand_id
1 'polypeptide(L)'
;MDVIFNIGFTLACLAGAIWFLSAAARDWKARPPKPAPVAKAPESAPVSGHPNGATGEMARALGWSLGIAVLLGTLAIVVIAVTDPRKTTAEQAALLKAQRRCPPIVSVPTRPIGYPADDVLGVRAAMTWTDAEETLKCVSEDYEIKRTTLANGVTGKGRQTRPIMKAVRGQETITVAFFGSPGQERAAGVWQEKFYDVGEGPARQSVEGELVAHYGTPHETRDPAVSQRVLTWSYDPDGKPLRVKPREGTASYLLDMAGYMATGFKVAACVKNAKVDPAETPTWDGRCGLTIRAELDNAMGDQRRLARWRIVVLDQQALARYATPLRAVAAPAAQK
;
A
#
# COMPACT_ATOMS: atom_id res chain seq x y z
N MET A 1 -6.34 -3.24 -38.79
CA MET A 1 -7.36 -4.04 -39.52
C MET A 1 -7.32 -5.53 -39.16
N ASP A 2 -6.31 -6.02 -38.45
CA ASP A 2 -6.15 -7.46 -38.12
C ASP A 2 -7.07 -8.03 -37.04
N VAL A 3 -7.62 -7.22 -36.14
CA VAL A 3 -8.44 -7.72 -35.01
C VAL A 3 -9.80 -8.24 -35.49
N ILE A 4 -10.41 -7.57 -36.48
CA ILE A 4 -11.73 -7.96 -37.01
C ILE A 4 -11.62 -9.28 -37.80
N PHE A 5 -10.53 -9.48 -38.54
CA PHE A 5 -10.28 -10.71 -39.29
C PHE A 5 -10.07 -11.90 -38.35
N ASN A 6 -9.40 -11.70 -37.22
CA ASN A 6 -9.13 -12.74 -36.24
C ASN A 6 -10.41 -13.20 -35.51
N ILE A 7 -11.31 -12.26 -35.18
CA ILE A 7 -12.63 -12.56 -34.59
C ILE A 7 -13.53 -13.29 -35.60
N GLY A 8 -13.52 -12.86 -36.86
CA GLY A 8 -14.27 -13.52 -37.93
C GLY A 8 -13.86 -14.97 -38.13
N PHE A 9 -12.55 -15.25 -38.09
CA PHE A 9 -12.02 -16.61 -38.22
C PHE A 9 -12.37 -17.49 -37.01
N THR A 10 -12.30 -16.97 -35.78
CA THR A 10 -12.66 -17.74 -34.58
C THR A 10 -14.14 -18.09 -34.54
N LEU A 11 -15.02 -17.16 -34.93
CA LEU A 11 -16.46 -17.41 -35.01
C LEU A 11 -16.80 -18.45 -36.08
N ALA A 12 -16.10 -18.45 -37.21
CA ALA A 12 -16.28 -19.46 -38.26
C ALA A 12 -15.88 -20.87 -37.79
N CYS A 13 -14.77 -21.00 -37.05
CA CYS A 13 -14.34 -22.29 -36.48
C CYS A 13 -15.33 -22.81 -35.42
N LEU A 14 -15.85 -21.93 -34.56
CA LEU A 14 -16.87 -22.28 -33.56
C LEU A 14 -18.18 -22.75 -34.20
N ALA A 15 -18.64 -22.07 -35.25
CA ALA A 15 -19.82 -22.47 -36.00
C ALA A 15 -19.64 -23.85 -36.65
N GLY A 16 -18.46 -24.14 -37.22
CA GLY A 16 -18.13 -25.46 -37.77
C GLY A 16 -18.15 -26.58 -36.73
N ALA A 17 -17.60 -26.34 -35.54
CA ALA A 17 -17.59 -27.32 -34.45
C ALA A 17 -19.00 -27.62 -33.91
N ILE A 18 -19.84 -26.59 -33.75
CA ILE A 18 -21.23 -26.74 -33.29
C ILE A 18 -22.06 -27.53 -34.31
N TRP A 19 -21.86 -27.28 -35.61
CA TRP A 19 -22.55 -28.01 -36.68
C TRP A 19 -22.16 -29.51 -36.69
N PHE A 20 -20.87 -29.81 -36.54
CA PHE A 20 -20.38 -31.20 -36.49
C PHE A 20 -20.92 -31.97 -35.28
N LEU A 21 -20.92 -31.36 -34.09
CA LEU A 21 -21.47 -31.97 -32.88
C LEU A 21 -22.99 -32.21 -33.00
N SER A 22 -23.70 -31.29 -33.64
CA SER A 22 -25.14 -31.41 -33.89
C SER A 22 -25.49 -32.48 -34.94
N ALA A 23 -24.58 -32.77 -35.88
CA ALA A 23 -24.72 -33.87 -36.82
C ALA A 23 -24.48 -35.23 -36.13
N ALA A 24 -23.43 -35.34 -35.32
CA ALA A 24 -23.11 -36.56 -34.57
C ALA A 24 -24.21 -36.93 -33.55
N ALA A 25 -24.82 -35.94 -32.88
CA ALA A 25 -25.90 -36.16 -31.93
C ALA A 25 -27.20 -36.66 -32.59
N ARG A 26 -27.45 -36.30 -33.86
CA ARG A 26 -28.62 -36.78 -34.61
C ARG A 26 -28.47 -38.24 -35.03
N ASP A 27 -27.26 -38.67 -35.40
CA ASP A 27 -26.98 -40.05 -35.79
C ASP A 27 -27.09 -41.03 -34.61
N TRP A 28 -26.83 -40.56 -33.38
CA TRP A 28 -26.91 -41.39 -32.19
C TRP A 28 -28.37 -41.72 -31.77
N LYS A 29 -29.33 -40.85 -32.08
CA LYS A 29 -30.76 -41.08 -31.79
C LYS A 29 -31.43 -42.10 -32.72
N ALA A 30 -30.82 -42.46 -33.84
CA ALA A 30 -31.40 -43.35 -34.84
C ALA A 30 -31.11 -44.85 -34.60
N ARG A 31 -30.37 -45.22 -33.53
CA ARG A 31 -30.05 -46.62 -33.26
C ARG A 31 -31.17 -47.29 -32.45
N PRO A 32 -31.80 -48.37 -32.96
CA PRO A 32 -32.77 -49.12 -32.17
C PRO A 32 -32.08 -49.80 -30.97
N PRO A 33 -32.77 -49.96 -29.83
CA PRO A 33 -32.19 -50.57 -28.64
C PRO A 33 -31.86 -52.04 -28.88
N LYS A 34 -30.66 -52.44 -28.43
CA LYS A 34 -30.21 -53.83 -28.44
C LYS A 34 -31.10 -54.68 -27.52
N PRO A 35 -31.59 -55.87 -27.94
CA PRO A 35 -32.34 -56.74 -27.04
C PRO A 35 -31.45 -57.27 -25.91
N ALA A 36 -32.07 -57.46 -24.73
CA ALA A 36 -31.42 -57.91 -23.52
C ALA A 36 -30.88 -59.36 -23.64
N PRO A 37 -29.75 -59.69 -22.99
CA PRO A 37 -29.20 -61.03 -23.04
C PRO A 37 -30.00 -61.99 -22.14
N VAL A 38 -30.40 -63.13 -22.71
CA VAL A 38 -30.95 -64.28 -21.99
C VAL A 38 -29.79 -65.08 -21.38
N ALA A 39 -29.91 -65.42 -20.10
CA ALA A 39 -28.97 -66.27 -19.39
C ALA A 39 -29.04 -67.73 -19.89
N LYS A 40 -27.89 -68.34 -20.19
CA LYS A 40 -27.73 -69.80 -20.25
C LYS A 40 -26.43 -70.23 -19.56
N ALA A 41 -26.57 -71.30 -18.79
CA ALA A 41 -25.55 -72.05 -18.07
C ALA A 41 -24.68 -72.89 -19.04
N PRO A 42 -23.58 -73.50 -18.57
CA PRO A 42 -22.41 -73.87 -19.37
C PRO A 42 -22.56 -75.22 -20.05
N GLU A 43 -21.77 -75.50 -21.10
CA GLU A 43 -20.94 -76.71 -21.25
C GLU A 43 -20.38 -76.89 -22.68
N SER A 44 -19.13 -77.35 -22.72
CA SER A 44 -18.39 -78.01 -23.82
C SER A 44 -17.84 -77.19 -25.02
N ALA A 45 -16.52 -77.27 -25.16
CA ALA A 45 -15.74 -77.14 -26.41
C ALA A 45 -15.90 -78.44 -27.26
N PRO A 46 -15.36 -78.60 -28.50
CA PRO A 46 -14.27 -77.85 -29.16
C PRO A 46 -14.39 -77.66 -30.70
N VAL A 47 -13.30 -77.13 -31.31
CA VAL A 47 -12.74 -77.43 -32.65
C VAL A 47 -12.79 -76.36 -33.79
N SER A 48 -11.56 -75.98 -34.18
CA SER A 48 -10.97 -75.58 -35.48
C SER A 48 -11.41 -74.35 -36.29
N GLY A 49 -10.40 -73.56 -36.70
CA GLY A 49 -10.43 -72.74 -37.93
C GLY A 49 -9.51 -71.51 -37.93
N HIS A 50 -8.27 -71.66 -38.39
CA HIS A 50 -7.40 -70.57 -38.91
C HIS A 50 -7.62 -70.44 -40.44
N PRO A 51 -7.07 -69.44 -41.18
CA PRO A 51 -6.53 -68.11 -40.85
C PRO A 51 -7.01 -67.00 -41.85
N ASN A 52 -6.44 -65.78 -41.73
CA ASN A 52 -6.26 -64.71 -42.73
C ASN A 52 -6.94 -63.37 -42.42
N GLY A 53 -6.14 -62.30 -42.36
CA GLY A 53 -6.63 -60.92 -42.41
C GLY A 53 -5.81 -59.92 -41.61
N ALA A 54 -4.56 -59.70 -42.02
CA ALA A 54 -3.76 -58.58 -41.54
C ALA A 54 -4.30 -57.23 -42.05
N THR A 55 -3.78 -56.16 -41.42
CA THR A 55 -3.68 -54.77 -41.91
C THR A 55 -4.97 -53.95 -42.00
N GLY A 56 -5.32 -53.26 -40.91
CA GLY A 56 -6.26 -52.12 -40.98
C GLY A 56 -6.31 -51.22 -39.75
N GLU A 57 -6.17 -51.77 -38.54
CA GLU A 57 -6.52 -51.02 -37.33
C GLU A 57 -5.35 -50.31 -36.63
N MET A 58 -4.12 -50.85 -36.68
CA MET A 58 -2.97 -50.22 -36.00
C MET A 58 -2.52 -48.89 -36.64
N ALA A 59 -2.73 -48.70 -37.95
CA ALA A 59 -2.43 -47.43 -38.62
C ALA A 59 -3.43 -46.31 -38.26
N ARG A 60 -4.67 -46.67 -37.90
CA ARG A 60 -5.66 -45.70 -37.41
C ARG A 60 -5.40 -45.32 -35.96
N ALA A 61 -4.99 -46.23 -35.09
CA ALA A 61 -4.74 -45.91 -33.69
C ALA A 61 -3.58 -44.90 -33.50
N LEU A 62 -2.50 -45.00 -34.28
CA LEU A 62 -1.33 -44.12 -34.17
C LEU A 62 -1.53 -42.72 -34.78
N GLY A 63 -2.40 -42.59 -35.80
CA GLY A 63 -2.72 -41.29 -36.39
C GLY A 63 -3.54 -40.39 -35.46
N TRP A 64 -4.42 -40.98 -34.64
CA TRP A 64 -5.28 -40.24 -33.70
C TRP A 64 -4.50 -39.73 -32.48
N SER A 65 -3.52 -40.49 -31.98
CA SER A 65 -2.71 -40.06 -30.83
C SER A 65 -1.82 -38.85 -31.15
N LEU A 66 -1.25 -38.78 -32.36
CA LEU A 66 -0.46 -37.63 -32.81
C LEU A 66 -1.33 -36.40 -33.07
N GLY A 67 -2.51 -36.58 -33.68
CA GLY A 67 -3.45 -35.49 -33.91
C GLY A 67 -3.97 -34.86 -32.61
N ILE A 68 -4.29 -35.69 -31.60
CA ILE A 68 -4.74 -35.21 -30.29
C ILE A 68 -3.60 -34.51 -29.54
N ALA A 69 -2.36 -35.01 -29.58
CA ALA A 69 -1.23 -34.36 -28.93
C ALA A 69 -0.90 -32.97 -29.54
N VAL A 70 -1.00 -32.82 -30.87
CA VAL A 70 -0.81 -31.53 -31.55
C VAL A 70 -1.95 -30.56 -31.24
N LEU A 71 -3.20 -31.04 -31.19
CA LEU A 71 -4.36 -30.24 -30.79
C LEU A 71 -4.27 -29.78 -29.34
N LEU A 72 -3.86 -30.65 -28.41
CA LEU A 72 -3.70 -30.29 -27.01
C LEU A 72 -2.50 -29.35 -26.79
N GLY A 73 -1.39 -29.55 -27.51
CA GLY A 73 -0.23 -28.67 -27.45
C GLY A 73 -0.52 -27.27 -27.99
N THR A 74 -1.22 -27.18 -29.13
CA THR A 74 -1.66 -25.88 -29.69
C THR A 74 -2.71 -25.20 -28.83
N LEU A 75 -3.66 -25.96 -28.25
CA LEU A 75 -4.62 -25.41 -27.29
C LEU A 75 -3.93 -24.86 -26.04
N ALA A 76 -2.93 -25.55 -25.50
CA ALA A 76 -2.16 -25.07 -24.35
C ALA A 76 -1.38 -23.78 -24.67
N ILE A 77 -0.75 -23.69 -25.85
CA ILE A 77 -0.03 -22.49 -26.30
C ILE A 77 -1.00 -21.32 -26.51
N VAL A 78 -2.17 -21.56 -27.10
CA VAL A 78 -3.21 -20.53 -27.29
C VAL A 78 -3.79 -20.07 -25.96
N VAL A 79 -4.06 -20.97 -25.01
CA VAL A 79 -4.53 -20.61 -23.66
C VAL A 79 -3.47 -19.76 -22.95
N ILE A 80 -2.19 -20.16 -22.96
CA ILE A 80 -1.12 -19.38 -22.33
C ILE A 80 -0.95 -18.00 -22.99
N ALA A 81 -1.11 -17.89 -24.32
CA ALA A 81 -1.01 -16.62 -25.04
C ALA A 81 -2.21 -15.69 -24.83
N VAL A 82 -3.41 -16.25 -24.60
CA VAL A 82 -4.66 -15.51 -24.39
C VAL A 82 -4.88 -15.17 -22.91
N THR A 83 -4.40 -15.99 -21.98
CA THR A 83 -4.53 -15.79 -20.54
C THR A 83 -3.21 -15.38 -19.88
N ASP A 84 -2.33 -14.63 -20.57
CA ASP A 84 -1.12 -14.10 -19.95
C ASP A 84 -1.52 -13.16 -18.79
N PRO A 85 -1.38 -13.61 -17.53
CA PRO A 85 -1.92 -12.88 -16.38
C PRO A 85 -1.22 -11.53 -16.16
N ARG A 86 -0.07 -11.31 -16.82
CA ARG A 86 0.68 -10.05 -16.74
C ARG A 86 0.01 -8.93 -17.54
N LYS A 87 -0.56 -9.26 -18.71
CA LYS A 87 -1.27 -8.27 -19.55
C LYS A 87 -2.53 -7.78 -18.87
N THR A 88 -3.28 -8.68 -18.24
CA THR A 88 -4.51 -8.31 -17.52
C THR A 88 -4.24 -7.42 -16.31
N THR A 89 -3.16 -7.66 -15.54
CA THR A 89 -2.79 -6.76 -14.43
C THR A 89 -2.37 -5.36 -14.89
N ALA A 90 -1.60 -5.25 -15.98
CA ALA A 90 -1.17 -3.95 -16.49
C ALA A 90 -2.33 -3.14 -17.08
N GLU A 91 -3.23 -3.81 -17.81
CA GLU A 91 -4.44 -3.20 -18.37
C GLU A 91 -5.44 -2.80 -17.27
N GLN A 92 -5.63 -3.64 -16.25
CA GLN A 92 -6.42 -3.30 -15.06
C GLN A 92 -5.82 -2.13 -14.27
N ALA A 93 -4.49 -2.09 -14.10
CA ALA A 93 -3.81 -0.96 -13.47
C ALA A 93 -3.99 0.34 -14.27
N ALA A 94 -3.93 0.27 -15.60
CA ALA A 94 -4.16 1.41 -16.49
C ALA A 94 -5.63 1.90 -16.43
N LEU A 95 -6.59 0.98 -16.35
CA LEU A 95 -8.01 1.34 -16.19
C LEU A 95 -8.29 1.96 -14.82
N LEU A 96 -7.75 1.40 -13.74
CA LEU A 96 -7.83 1.97 -12.39
C LEU A 96 -7.20 3.36 -12.34
N LYS A 97 -6.06 3.54 -13.00
CA LYS A 97 -5.41 4.85 -13.16
C LYS A 97 -6.33 5.84 -13.89
N ALA A 98 -6.92 5.46 -15.02
CA ALA A 98 -7.82 6.34 -15.78
C ALA A 98 -9.09 6.74 -15.01
N GLN A 99 -9.52 5.92 -14.05
CA GLN A 99 -10.70 6.18 -13.22
C GLN A 99 -10.40 6.98 -11.94
N ARG A 100 -9.13 7.18 -11.57
CA ARG A 100 -8.76 7.88 -10.33
C ARG A 100 -9.16 9.36 -10.42
N ARG A 101 -9.91 9.83 -9.43
CA ARG A 101 -10.27 11.25 -9.28
C ARG A 101 -9.35 11.91 -8.26
N CYS A 102 -8.68 12.98 -8.69
CA CYS A 102 -7.81 13.78 -7.82
C CYS A 102 -8.38 15.21 -7.67
N PRO A 103 -8.41 15.77 -6.45
CA PRO A 103 -8.03 15.15 -5.17
C PRO A 103 -9.01 14.01 -4.79
N PRO A 104 -8.54 12.99 -4.03
CA PRO A 104 -9.40 11.90 -3.62
C PRO A 104 -10.41 12.37 -2.58
N ILE A 105 -11.59 11.73 -2.58
CA ILE A 105 -12.57 11.91 -1.51
C ILE A 105 -12.11 11.05 -0.35
N VAL A 106 -11.66 11.69 0.74
CA VAL A 106 -11.16 11.01 1.92
C VAL A 106 -12.24 10.90 3.00
N SER A 107 -12.20 9.81 3.77
CA SER A 107 -13.21 9.57 4.82
C SER A 107 -13.08 10.47 6.06
N VAL A 108 -11.99 11.25 6.17
CA VAL A 108 -11.68 12.06 7.34
C VAL A 108 -12.46 13.38 7.29
N PRO A 109 -13.07 13.83 8.41
CA PRO A 109 -13.73 15.12 8.47
C PRO A 109 -12.82 16.27 8.07
N THR A 110 -13.39 17.29 7.44
CA THR A 110 -12.72 18.55 7.16
C THR A 110 -12.14 19.14 8.45
N ARG A 111 -10.97 19.76 8.36
CA ARG A 111 -10.37 20.45 9.51
C ARG A 111 -11.31 21.55 10.02
N PRO A 112 -11.46 21.71 11.35
CA PRO A 112 -12.14 22.87 11.91
C PRO A 112 -11.46 24.17 11.44
N ILE A 113 -12.25 25.23 11.26
CA ILE A 113 -11.72 26.55 10.92
C ILE A 113 -10.76 27.00 12.02
N GLY A 114 -9.55 27.42 11.62
CA GLY A 114 -8.50 27.85 12.54
C GLY A 114 -7.63 26.73 13.11
N TYR A 115 -7.92 25.46 12.81
CA TYR A 115 -7.03 24.35 13.18
C TYR A 115 -5.78 24.36 12.29
N PRO A 116 -4.58 24.11 12.85
CA PRO A 116 -3.33 24.12 12.08
C PRO A 116 -3.33 23.08 10.95
N ALA A 117 -2.54 23.34 9.91
CA ALA A 117 -2.26 22.31 8.92
C ALA A 117 -1.56 21.12 9.59
N ASP A 118 -2.04 19.92 9.30
CA ASP A 118 -1.65 18.66 9.96
C ASP A 118 -1.32 17.57 8.93
N ASP A 119 -1.06 17.98 7.68
CA ASP A 119 -0.87 17.08 6.56
C ASP A 119 0.52 17.18 5.94
N VAL A 120 1.03 16.02 5.52
CA VAL A 120 2.24 15.90 4.68
C VAL A 120 1.78 15.42 3.31
N LEU A 121 1.87 16.29 2.31
CA LEU A 121 1.39 16.01 0.95
C LEU A 121 -0.10 15.56 0.94
N GLY A 122 -0.93 16.20 1.78
CA GLY A 122 -2.34 15.86 1.95
C GLY A 122 -2.63 14.66 2.86
N VAL A 123 -1.63 13.85 3.23
CA VAL A 123 -1.82 12.75 4.18
C VAL A 123 -1.82 13.28 5.61
N ARG A 124 -2.90 13.05 6.36
CA ARG A 124 -3.07 13.52 7.74
C ARG A 124 -3.57 12.44 8.69
N ALA A 125 -3.57 12.79 9.98
CA ALA A 125 -4.10 11.93 11.02
C ALA A 125 -5.57 11.53 10.75
N ALA A 126 -5.95 10.36 11.27
CA ALA A 126 -7.25 9.72 11.10
C ALA A 126 -7.61 9.24 9.68
N MET A 127 -6.74 9.40 8.68
CA MET A 127 -6.92 8.74 7.37
C MET A 127 -6.91 7.21 7.51
N THR A 128 -7.77 6.54 6.74
CA THR A 128 -7.64 5.09 6.56
C THR A 128 -6.43 4.77 5.70
N TRP A 129 -6.05 3.48 5.65
CA TRP A 129 -5.02 3.01 4.73
C TRP A 129 -5.32 3.43 3.28
N THR A 130 -6.54 3.16 2.82
CA THR A 130 -6.98 3.44 1.45
C THR A 130 -6.98 4.93 1.15
N ASP A 131 -7.45 5.77 2.09
CA ASP A 131 -7.42 7.23 1.90
C ASP A 131 -5.99 7.74 1.71
N ALA A 132 -5.07 7.35 2.60
CA ALA A 132 -3.67 7.77 2.51
C ALA A 132 -2.99 7.28 1.22
N GLU A 133 -3.30 6.06 0.80
CA GLU A 133 -2.76 5.47 -0.43
C GLU A 133 -3.24 6.24 -1.68
N GLU A 134 -4.54 6.51 -1.79
CA GLU A 134 -5.08 7.28 -2.93
C GLU A 134 -4.64 8.75 -2.89
N THR A 135 -4.47 9.35 -1.71
CA THR A 135 -3.85 10.67 -1.57
C THR A 135 -2.43 10.70 -2.14
N LEU A 136 -1.57 9.76 -1.75
CA LEU A 136 -0.19 9.72 -2.27
C LEU A 136 -0.13 9.43 -3.77
N LYS A 137 -0.99 8.54 -4.26
CA LYS A 137 -1.11 8.27 -5.70
C LYS A 137 -1.59 9.49 -6.51
N CYS A 138 -2.40 10.36 -5.92
CA CYS A 138 -2.79 11.63 -6.54
C CYS A 138 -1.67 12.68 -6.50
N VAL A 139 -0.77 12.62 -5.51
CA VAL A 139 0.43 13.47 -5.47
C VAL A 139 1.41 13.05 -6.56
N SER A 140 1.65 11.75 -6.71
CA SER A 140 2.48 11.20 -7.78
C SER A 140 2.20 9.72 -7.96
N GLU A 141 2.05 9.30 -9.21
CA GLU A 141 1.84 7.90 -9.55
C GLU A 141 3.12 7.06 -9.47
N ASP A 142 4.28 7.71 -9.39
CA ASP A 142 5.59 7.05 -9.33
C ASP A 142 5.94 6.53 -7.93
N TYR A 143 5.06 6.75 -6.94
CA TYR A 143 5.25 6.19 -5.61
C TYR A 143 5.07 4.67 -5.61
N GLU A 144 6.14 3.95 -5.28
CA GLU A 144 6.04 2.55 -4.89
C GLU A 144 5.54 2.46 -3.45
N ILE A 145 4.28 2.08 -3.27
CA ILE A 145 3.64 1.96 -1.96
C ILE A 145 3.69 0.51 -1.46
N LYS A 146 4.33 0.29 -0.32
CA LYS A 146 4.45 -1.03 0.32
C LYS A 146 3.91 -1.00 1.74
N ARG A 147 3.21 -2.07 2.11
CA ARG A 147 2.85 -2.35 3.50
C ARG A 147 4.00 -3.09 4.17
N THR A 148 4.48 -2.52 5.26
CA THR A 148 5.53 -3.10 6.09
C THR A 148 5.05 -3.12 7.54
N THR A 149 5.63 -3.98 8.35
CA THR A 149 5.39 -3.99 9.80
C THR A 149 6.65 -3.52 10.50
N LEU A 150 6.56 -2.42 11.25
CA LEU A 150 7.61 -2.04 12.19
C LEU A 150 7.37 -2.77 13.50
N ALA A 151 8.28 -3.67 13.85
CA ALA A 151 8.35 -4.26 15.17
C ALA A 151 9.14 -3.31 16.07
N ASN A 152 8.44 -2.62 16.99
CA ASN A 152 9.14 -1.84 18.00
C ASN A 152 9.66 -2.76 19.11
N GLY A 153 10.81 -2.37 19.67
CA GLY A 153 11.47 -3.09 20.76
C GLY A 153 10.52 -3.36 21.92
N VAL A 154 10.73 -4.50 22.56
CA VAL A 154 9.95 -5.02 23.68
C VAL A 154 9.95 -3.99 24.82
N THR A 155 8.88 -3.20 24.93
CA THR A 155 8.48 -2.71 26.26
C THR A 155 8.20 -3.96 27.10
N GLY A 156 8.45 -3.97 28.41
CA GLY A 156 8.24 -5.14 29.29
C GLY A 156 6.81 -5.73 29.33
N LYS A 157 5.97 -5.39 28.35
CA LYS A 157 4.59 -5.84 28.08
C LYS A 157 4.42 -6.44 26.67
N GLY A 158 5.50 -6.74 25.93
CA GLY A 158 5.46 -7.45 24.64
C GLY A 158 5.92 -6.64 23.42
N ARG A 159 6.10 -7.32 22.27
CA ARG A 159 6.40 -6.67 20.97
C ARG A 159 5.13 -5.99 20.46
N GLN A 160 5.15 -4.67 20.34
CA GLN A 160 4.12 -3.96 19.61
C GLN A 160 4.54 -3.86 18.15
N THR A 161 3.83 -4.58 17.29
CA THR A 161 3.92 -4.40 15.85
C THR A 161 2.92 -3.36 15.42
N ARG A 162 3.32 -2.48 14.49
CA ARG A 162 2.40 -1.57 13.82
C ARG A 162 2.52 -1.69 12.31
N PRO A 163 1.40 -1.68 11.57
CA PRO A 163 1.46 -1.52 10.13
C PRO A 163 1.95 -0.11 9.79
N ILE A 164 2.89 -0.05 8.87
CA ILE A 164 3.33 1.18 8.22
C ILE A 164 3.13 1.07 6.72
N MET A 165 2.78 2.19 6.12
CA MET A 165 2.90 2.39 4.68
C MET A 165 4.22 3.08 4.41
N LYS A 166 5.00 2.54 3.49
CA LYS A 166 6.19 3.18 2.96
C LYS A 166 5.96 3.44 1.47
N ALA A 167 5.85 4.71 1.10
CA ALA A 167 5.75 5.16 -0.28
C ALA A 167 7.09 5.76 -0.69
N VAL A 168 7.73 5.20 -1.72
CA VAL A 168 9.06 5.60 -2.17
C VAL A 168 8.99 6.11 -3.61
N ARG A 169 9.58 7.27 -3.88
CA ARG A 169 9.73 7.84 -5.23
C ARG A 169 11.10 8.47 -5.35
N GLY A 170 12.00 7.81 -6.08
CA GLY A 170 13.40 8.25 -6.19
C GLY A 170 14.04 8.41 -4.81
N GLN A 171 14.48 9.63 -4.49
CA GLN A 171 15.11 10.00 -3.22
C GLN A 171 14.12 10.47 -2.13
N GLU A 172 12.82 10.37 -2.36
CA GLU A 172 11.76 10.73 -1.42
C GLU A 172 11.08 9.49 -0.84
N THR A 173 10.90 9.48 0.47
CA THR A 173 10.18 8.44 1.20
C THR A 173 9.13 9.07 2.10
N ILE A 174 7.88 8.70 1.90
CA ILE A 174 6.78 8.97 2.83
C ILE A 174 6.53 7.72 3.67
N THR A 175 6.57 7.85 4.98
CA THR A 175 6.18 6.79 5.90
C THR A 175 4.94 7.20 6.66
N VAL A 176 3.89 6.39 6.63
CA VAL A 176 2.65 6.62 7.39
C VAL A 176 2.50 5.50 8.41
N ALA A 177 2.41 5.84 9.69
CA ALA A 177 2.16 4.87 10.75
C ALA A 177 0.67 4.78 11.08
N PHE A 178 0.16 3.56 11.07
CA PHE A 178 -1.24 3.25 11.34
C PHE A 178 -1.41 2.55 12.68
N PHE A 179 -2.46 2.92 13.41
CA PHE A 179 -2.79 2.38 14.73
C PHE A 179 -4.27 2.04 14.82
N GLY A 180 -4.60 1.06 15.65
CA GLY A 180 -5.97 0.57 15.83
C GLY A 180 -6.06 -0.95 15.63
N SER A 181 -7.29 -1.46 15.66
CA SER A 181 -7.59 -2.87 15.37
C SER A 181 -7.42 -3.17 13.88
N PRO A 182 -7.09 -4.42 13.49
CA PRO A 182 -7.01 -4.83 12.09
C PRO A 182 -8.26 -4.44 11.28
N GLY A 183 -8.09 -3.76 10.15
CA GLY A 183 -9.16 -3.25 9.29
C GLY A 183 -9.80 -1.94 9.75
N GLN A 184 -9.46 -1.45 10.95
CA GLN A 184 -9.89 -0.16 11.48
C GLN A 184 -8.70 0.76 11.77
N GLU A 185 -7.54 0.46 11.19
CA GLU A 185 -6.35 1.25 11.46
C GLU A 185 -6.50 2.68 10.90
N ARG A 186 -5.90 3.62 11.62
CA ARG A 186 -5.94 5.04 11.31
C ARG A 186 -4.54 5.62 11.34
N ALA A 187 -4.23 6.46 10.38
CA ALA A 187 -2.98 7.21 10.34
C ALA A 187 -2.86 8.06 11.61
N ALA A 188 -1.68 8.05 12.23
CA ALA A 188 -1.43 8.84 13.44
C ALA A 188 -0.07 9.55 13.45
N GLY A 189 0.85 9.11 12.60
CA GLY A 189 2.09 9.81 12.31
C GLY A 189 2.42 9.71 10.83
N VAL A 190 2.90 10.81 10.27
CA VAL A 190 3.33 10.90 8.88
C VAL A 190 4.73 11.49 8.85
N TRP A 191 5.65 10.80 8.19
CA TRP A 191 7.02 11.21 7.99
C TRP A 191 7.27 11.40 6.50
N GLN A 192 8.00 12.45 6.14
CA GLN A 192 8.59 12.60 4.83
C GLN A 192 10.09 12.81 5.00
N GLU A 193 10.86 11.96 4.31
CA GLU A 193 12.29 12.10 4.17
C GLU A 193 12.60 12.33 2.69
N LYS A 194 13.45 13.32 2.41
CA LYS A 194 13.91 13.58 1.06
C LYS A 194 15.40 13.84 1.08
N PHE A 195 16.12 13.08 0.27
CA PHE A 195 17.53 13.33 -0.03
C PHE A 195 17.63 14.18 -1.29
N TYR A 196 18.72 14.90 -1.38
CA TYR A 196 19.12 15.66 -2.55
C TYR A 196 20.55 15.31 -2.90
N ASP A 197 20.79 15.09 -4.18
CA ASP A 197 22.13 14.96 -4.73
C ASP A 197 22.92 16.26 -4.55
N VAL A 198 24.25 16.13 -4.65
CA VAL A 198 25.19 17.22 -4.44
C VAL A 198 24.87 18.36 -5.41
N GLY A 199 24.59 19.55 -4.88
CA GLY A 199 24.27 20.73 -5.69
C GLY A 199 22.87 20.76 -6.32
N GLU A 200 22.06 19.70 -6.18
CA GLU A 200 20.69 19.63 -6.73
C GLU A 200 19.60 20.01 -5.73
N GLY A 201 19.95 20.15 -4.44
CA GLY A 201 19.01 20.55 -3.41
C GLY A 201 18.58 22.03 -3.52
N PRO A 202 17.31 22.36 -3.19
CA PRO A 202 16.89 23.75 -3.09
C PRO A 202 17.64 24.45 -1.95
N ALA A 203 17.69 25.78 -1.98
CA ALA A 203 18.22 26.55 -0.86
C ALA A 203 17.40 26.25 0.42
N ARG A 204 18.08 26.05 1.55
CA ARG A 204 17.44 25.78 2.85
C ARG A 204 16.32 26.79 3.17
N GLN A 205 16.55 28.06 2.89
CA GLN A 205 15.61 29.16 3.12
C GLN A 205 14.33 29.00 2.30
N SER A 206 14.42 28.43 1.08
CA SER A 206 13.25 28.16 0.25
C SER A 206 12.35 27.13 0.93
N VAL A 207 12.94 26.04 1.41
CA VAL A 207 12.16 24.96 2.03
C VAL A 207 11.64 25.36 3.41
N GLU A 208 12.38 26.17 4.16
CA GLU A 208 11.88 26.82 5.38
C GLU A 208 10.69 27.75 5.06
N GLY A 209 10.77 28.53 3.98
CA GLY A 209 9.66 29.38 3.54
C GLY A 209 8.40 28.60 3.16
N GLU A 210 8.56 27.47 2.46
CA GLU A 210 7.44 26.58 2.12
C GLU A 210 6.81 25.95 3.36
N LEU A 211 7.62 25.53 4.34
CA LEU A 211 7.11 25.06 5.63
C LEU A 211 6.31 26.12 6.36
N VAL A 212 6.84 27.34 6.41
CA VAL A 212 6.17 28.46 7.08
C VAL A 212 4.88 28.82 6.36
N ALA A 213 4.86 28.75 5.03
CA ALA A 213 3.64 28.98 4.25
C ALA A 213 2.57 27.91 4.53
N HIS A 214 2.97 26.65 4.71
CA HIS A 214 2.02 25.55 4.95
C HIS A 214 1.58 25.42 6.40
N TYR A 215 2.51 25.47 7.36
CA TYR A 215 2.27 25.23 8.80
C TYR A 215 2.18 26.50 9.65
N GLY A 216 2.48 27.67 9.08
CA GLY A 216 2.60 28.94 9.80
C GLY A 216 3.98 29.14 10.44
N THR A 217 4.13 30.20 11.24
CA THR A 217 5.39 30.49 11.94
C THR A 217 5.71 29.39 12.98
N PRO A 218 6.93 28.80 12.95
CA PRO A 218 7.33 27.81 13.95
C PRO A 218 7.33 28.43 15.35
N HIS A 219 6.86 27.67 16.33
CA HIS A 219 6.92 28.09 17.73
C HIS A 219 8.37 28.08 18.21
N GLU A 220 9.18 27.15 17.70
CA GLU A 220 10.57 27.02 18.06
C GLU A 220 11.47 26.76 16.84
N THR A 221 12.59 27.46 16.83
CA THR A 221 13.64 27.34 15.83
C THR A 221 14.98 27.14 16.54
N ARG A 222 15.69 26.04 16.24
CA ARG A 222 16.98 25.70 16.85
C ARG A 222 18.02 25.32 15.81
N ASP A 223 19.28 25.53 16.16
CA ASP A 223 20.45 25.06 15.41
C ASP A 223 21.27 24.11 16.30
N PRO A 224 20.82 22.86 16.51
CA PRO A 224 21.48 21.95 17.46
C PRO A 224 22.89 21.54 17.03
N ALA A 225 23.20 21.67 15.74
CA ALA A 225 24.53 21.48 15.18
C ALA A 225 24.77 22.51 14.07
N VAL A 226 26.03 22.79 13.75
CA VAL A 226 26.41 23.72 12.66
C VAL A 226 25.79 23.33 11.32
N SER A 227 25.56 22.03 11.11
CA SER A 227 25.01 21.47 9.88
C SER A 227 23.49 21.28 9.91
N GLN A 228 22.76 21.71 10.94
CA GLN A 228 21.36 21.37 11.10
C GLN A 228 20.52 22.53 11.61
N ARG A 229 19.37 22.75 10.94
CA ARG A 229 18.29 23.62 11.39
C ARG A 229 17.08 22.77 11.76
N VAL A 230 16.50 23.01 12.93
CA VAL A 230 15.28 22.34 13.40
C VAL A 230 14.17 23.36 13.60
N LEU A 231 13.02 23.09 13.01
CA LEU A 231 11.79 23.88 13.14
C LEU A 231 10.72 23.04 13.83
N THR A 232 9.95 23.66 14.72
CA THR A 232 8.95 22.92 15.51
C THR A 232 7.68 23.73 15.73
N TRP A 233 6.55 23.08 15.47
CA TRP A 233 5.21 23.55 15.81
C TRP A 233 4.61 22.54 16.78
N SER A 234 4.07 23.04 17.88
CA SER A 234 3.52 22.18 18.94
C SER A 234 2.23 22.78 19.44
N TYR A 235 1.18 21.98 19.40
CA TYR A 235 -0.17 22.38 19.75
C TYR A 235 -0.68 21.50 20.90
N ASP A 236 -1.54 22.07 21.73
CA ASP A 236 -2.29 21.33 22.72
C ASP A 236 -3.40 20.50 22.04
N PRO A 237 -4.09 19.62 22.79
CA PRO A 237 -5.16 18.81 22.23
C PRO A 237 -6.37 19.59 21.68
N ASP A 238 -6.52 20.86 22.05
CA ASP A 238 -7.56 21.75 21.54
C ASP A 238 -7.10 22.50 20.28
N GLY A 239 -5.87 22.25 19.81
CA GLY A 239 -5.27 22.90 18.64
C GLY A 239 -4.65 24.26 18.93
N LYS A 240 -4.52 24.67 20.20
CA LYS A 240 -3.90 25.96 20.55
C LYS A 240 -2.38 25.84 20.57
N PRO A 241 -1.64 26.85 20.10
CA PRO A 241 -0.18 26.89 20.19
C PRO A 241 0.31 26.71 21.63
N LEU A 242 1.18 25.73 21.84
CA LEU A 242 1.89 25.60 23.10
C LEU A 242 2.99 26.65 23.19
N ARG A 243 3.11 27.30 24.36
CA ARG A 243 4.16 28.29 24.61
C ARG A 243 5.51 27.62 24.73
N VAL A 244 6.48 28.10 23.96
CA VAL A 244 7.87 27.64 24.00
C VAL A 244 8.68 28.43 25.03
N LYS A 245 9.85 27.90 25.41
CA LYS A 245 10.78 28.63 26.28
C LYS A 245 11.20 29.91 25.55
N PRO A 246 11.02 31.11 26.12
CA PRO A 246 11.48 32.34 25.48
C PRO A 246 13.00 32.35 25.40
N ARG A 247 13.51 33.01 24.35
CA ARG A 247 14.95 33.20 24.17
C ARG A 247 15.47 34.18 25.22
N GLU A 248 16.56 33.81 25.88
CA GLU A 248 17.21 34.69 26.86
C GLU A 248 17.57 36.04 26.21
N GLY A 249 17.26 37.13 26.92
CA GLY A 249 17.51 38.49 26.46
C GLY A 249 16.40 39.16 25.62
N THR A 250 15.23 38.53 25.43
CA THR A 250 14.09 39.23 24.81
C THR A 250 13.48 40.27 25.76
N ALA A 251 12.93 41.36 25.21
CA ALA A 251 12.33 42.44 26.00
C ALA A 251 11.19 41.96 26.92
N SER A 252 10.48 40.91 26.53
CA SER A 252 9.38 40.29 27.29
C SER A 252 9.79 39.01 28.04
N TYR A 253 11.09 38.71 28.15
CA TYR A 253 11.60 37.42 28.65
C TYR A 253 10.97 36.98 29.96
N LEU A 254 10.85 37.85 30.97
CA LEU A 254 10.29 37.49 32.27
C LEU A 254 8.79 37.15 32.20
N LEU A 255 8.01 37.91 31.43
CA LEU A 255 6.57 37.67 31.22
C LEU A 255 6.33 36.39 30.41
N ASP A 256 7.09 36.21 29.34
CA ASP A 256 7.02 35.02 28.50
C ASP A 256 7.48 33.77 29.25
N MET A 257 8.50 33.91 30.12
CA MET A 257 9.01 32.82 30.94
C MET A 257 8.01 32.42 32.01
N ALA A 258 7.37 33.39 32.68
CA ALA A 258 6.28 33.11 33.62
C ALA A 258 5.13 32.37 32.92
N GLY A 259 4.77 32.78 31.70
CA GLY A 259 3.79 32.09 30.85
C GLY A 259 4.21 30.66 30.49
N TYR A 260 5.46 30.46 30.07
CA TYR A 260 6.03 29.15 29.77
C TYR A 260 6.02 28.22 30.98
N MET A 261 6.48 28.70 32.14
CA MET A 261 6.51 27.94 33.39
C MET A 261 5.11 27.59 33.88
N ALA A 262 4.13 28.50 33.73
CA ALA A 262 2.73 28.25 34.09
C ALA A 262 2.05 27.17 33.22
N THR A 263 2.46 27.04 31.95
CA THR A 263 1.94 25.97 31.07
C THR A 263 2.55 24.58 31.36
N GLY A 264 3.54 24.51 32.26
CA GLY A 264 4.35 23.33 32.54
C GLY A 264 5.27 23.02 31.36
N PHE A 265 6.36 22.29 31.61
CA PHE A 265 7.35 21.87 30.60
C PHE A 265 6.80 20.94 29.48
N LYS A 266 5.49 20.96 29.21
CA LYS A 266 4.75 20.13 28.25
C LYS A 266 5.40 20.15 26.87
N VAL A 267 5.85 21.31 26.38
CA VAL A 267 6.46 21.41 25.05
C VAL A 267 7.71 20.54 24.90
N ALA A 268 8.62 20.57 25.86
CA ALA A 268 9.85 19.77 25.78
C ALA A 268 9.54 18.26 25.72
N ALA A 269 8.52 17.81 26.45
CA ALA A 269 8.05 16.43 26.39
C ALA A 269 7.40 16.10 25.03
N CYS A 270 6.52 16.98 24.51
CA CYS A 270 5.87 16.79 23.22
C CYS A 270 6.89 16.69 22.08
N VAL A 271 7.92 17.55 22.07
CA VAL A 271 8.96 17.56 21.03
C VAL A 271 9.90 16.37 21.14
N LYS A 272 10.27 15.95 22.36
CA LYS A 272 11.10 14.75 22.59
C LYS A 272 10.44 13.48 22.04
N ASN A 273 9.11 13.43 22.09
CA ASN A 273 8.28 12.31 21.64
C ASN A 273 8.15 12.24 20.10
N ALA A 274 8.17 13.38 19.42
CA ALA A 274 8.13 13.46 17.97
C ALA A 274 9.50 13.15 17.34
N LYS A 275 9.80 11.86 17.23
CA LYS A 275 11.01 11.37 16.55
C LYS A 275 10.87 11.58 15.05
N VAL A 276 11.86 12.23 14.45
CA VAL A 276 11.92 12.50 13.00
C VAL A 276 12.32 11.28 12.19
N ASP A 277 12.91 10.29 12.84
CA ASP A 277 13.22 9.02 12.22
C ASP A 277 12.03 8.05 12.40
N PRO A 278 11.40 7.58 11.31
CA PRO A 278 10.27 6.67 11.39
C PRO A 278 10.63 5.28 11.94
N ALA A 279 11.92 4.90 11.92
CA ALA A 279 12.41 3.64 12.48
C ALA A 279 12.59 3.70 14.00
N GLU A 280 12.76 4.89 14.58
CA GLU A 280 12.74 5.04 16.03
C GLU A 280 11.35 4.75 16.59
N THR A 281 11.29 4.17 17.80
CA THR A 281 10.01 3.99 18.48
C THR A 281 9.53 5.36 18.97
N PRO A 282 8.46 5.94 18.40
CA PRO A 282 7.89 7.16 18.91
C PRO A 282 7.30 6.86 20.29
N THR A 283 7.62 7.71 21.24
CA THR A 283 6.84 7.86 22.46
C THR A 283 5.75 8.89 22.19
N TRP A 284 4.67 8.89 22.98
CA TRP A 284 3.63 9.91 22.87
C TRP A 284 3.10 10.24 24.25
N ASP A 285 2.59 11.45 24.39
CA ASP A 285 1.91 11.92 25.59
C ASP A 285 0.55 12.47 25.16
N GLY A 286 -0.54 11.89 25.66
CA GLY A 286 -1.90 12.30 25.31
C GLY A 286 -2.25 13.74 25.75
N ARG A 287 -1.39 14.37 26.56
CA ARG A 287 -1.46 15.80 26.89
C ARG A 287 -0.94 16.70 25.77
N CYS A 288 -0.27 16.11 24.77
CA CYS A 288 0.16 16.77 23.53
C CYS A 288 -0.90 16.53 22.46
N GLY A 289 -1.23 17.56 21.69
CA GLY A 289 -2.06 17.43 20.49
C GLY A 289 -1.19 17.15 19.27
N LEU A 290 -1.21 18.07 18.32
CA LEU A 290 -0.39 18.02 17.11
C LEU A 290 1.04 18.46 17.39
N THR A 291 2.02 17.70 16.91
CA THR A 291 3.43 18.11 16.90
C THR A 291 4.00 17.92 15.51
N ILE A 292 4.54 19.01 14.96
CA ILE A 292 5.22 19.01 13.67
C ILE A 292 6.69 19.35 13.94
N ARG A 293 7.60 18.54 13.41
CA ARG A 293 9.03 18.79 13.55
C ARG A 293 9.71 18.56 12.21
N ALA A 294 10.44 19.56 11.75
CA ALA A 294 11.25 19.49 10.55
C ALA A 294 12.73 19.64 10.88
N GLU A 295 13.56 18.87 10.19
CA GLU A 295 15.02 18.94 10.25
C GLU A 295 15.55 19.17 8.84
N LEU A 296 16.29 20.28 8.69
CA LEU A 296 16.89 20.73 7.46
C LEU A 296 18.41 20.61 7.60
N ASP A 297 19.08 20.03 6.61
CA ASP A 297 20.53 20.16 6.52
C ASP A 297 20.90 21.60 6.15
N ASN A 298 21.89 22.18 6.84
CA ASN A 298 22.39 23.51 6.49
C ASN A 298 23.17 23.54 5.18
N ALA A 299 23.57 22.38 4.64
CA ALA A 299 24.15 22.25 3.30
C ALA A 299 23.13 21.99 2.19
N MET A 300 21.84 22.25 2.41
CA MET A 300 20.89 22.26 1.29
C MET A 300 21.29 23.31 0.26
N GLY A 301 21.52 22.86 -0.98
CA GLY A 301 22.06 23.66 -2.09
C GLY A 301 23.60 23.74 -2.14
N ASP A 302 24.31 23.06 -1.22
CA ASP A 302 25.77 22.97 -1.25
C ASP A 302 26.23 22.03 -2.38
N GLN A 303 27.26 22.47 -3.11
CA GLN A 303 27.88 21.75 -4.23
C GLN A 303 28.90 20.70 -3.77
N ARG A 304 29.07 20.47 -2.46
CA ARG A 304 30.13 19.59 -1.91
C ARG A 304 29.63 18.36 -1.17
N ARG A 305 28.35 18.28 -0.81
CA ARG A 305 27.80 17.12 -0.10
C ARG A 305 26.31 16.93 -0.35
N LEU A 306 25.86 15.69 -0.17
CA LEU A 306 24.44 15.34 -0.17
C LEU A 306 23.74 16.08 0.96
N ALA A 307 22.52 16.53 0.68
CA ALA A 307 21.68 17.21 1.66
C ALA A 307 20.43 16.39 1.93
N ARG A 308 19.87 16.58 3.13
CA ARG A 308 18.65 15.89 3.53
C ARG A 308 17.69 16.84 4.21
N TRP A 309 16.42 16.58 3.97
CA TRP A 309 15.28 17.12 4.67
C TRP A 309 14.49 15.99 5.32
N ARG A 310 14.01 16.21 6.55
CA ARG A 310 13.03 15.34 7.21
C ARG A 310 11.93 16.18 7.82
N ILE A 311 10.70 15.70 7.75
CA ILE A 311 9.58 16.23 8.52
C ILE A 311 8.77 15.09 9.12
N VAL A 312 8.29 15.29 10.34
CA VAL A 312 7.27 14.46 10.96
C VAL A 312 6.09 15.33 11.37
N VAL A 313 4.89 14.83 11.10
CA VAL A 313 3.63 15.32 11.65
C VAL A 313 3.04 14.21 12.51
N LEU A 314 2.88 14.47 13.80
CA LEU A 314 2.47 13.49 14.79
C LEU A 314 1.26 14.00 15.58
N ASP A 315 0.14 13.29 15.51
CA ASP A 315 -1.01 13.53 16.39
C ASP A 315 -0.86 12.65 17.63
N GLN A 316 -0.26 13.21 18.69
CA GLN A 316 0.04 12.49 19.92
C GLN A 316 -1.23 12.15 20.71
N GLN A 317 -2.27 12.96 20.60
CA GLN A 317 -3.56 12.69 21.22
C GLN A 317 -4.27 11.53 20.53
N ALA A 318 -4.26 11.48 19.20
CA ALA A 318 -4.77 10.34 18.43
C ALA A 318 -3.99 9.06 18.76
N LEU A 319 -2.66 9.13 18.81
CA LEU A 319 -1.82 8.00 19.24
C LEU A 319 -2.19 7.49 20.64
N ALA A 320 -2.40 8.39 21.60
CA ALA A 320 -2.82 8.01 22.95
C ALA A 320 -4.18 7.28 22.95
N ARG A 321 -5.13 7.74 22.12
CA ARG A 321 -6.44 7.10 21.96
C ARG A 321 -6.33 5.71 21.33
N TYR A 322 -5.62 5.58 20.21
CA TYR A 322 -5.50 4.31 19.48
C TYR A 322 -4.59 3.28 20.16
N ALA A 323 -3.68 3.72 21.03
CA ALA A 323 -2.85 2.82 21.81
C ALA A 323 -3.55 2.25 23.05
N THR A 324 -4.66 2.86 23.49
CA THR A 324 -5.40 2.38 24.68
C THR A 324 -5.95 0.95 24.48
N PRO A 325 -6.57 0.60 23.34
CA PRO A 325 -6.93 -0.79 23.01
C PRO A 325 -5.73 -1.74 22.94
N LEU A 326 -4.61 -1.32 22.36
CA LEU A 326 -3.40 -2.16 22.24
C LEU A 326 -2.80 -2.50 23.61
N ARG A 327 -2.94 -1.62 24.61
CA ARG A 327 -2.54 -1.89 26.00
C ARG A 327 -3.46 -2.89 26.69
N ALA A 328 -4.76 -2.87 26.37
CA ALA A 328 -5.73 -3.82 26.92
C ALA A 328 -5.53 -5.24 26.36
N VAL A 329 -5.17 -5.36 25.08
CA VAL A 329 -4.87 -6.66 24.43
C VAL A 329 -3.51 -7.23 24.87
N ALA A 330 -2.55 -6.37 25.24
CA ALA A 330 -1.23 -6.78 25.73
C ALA A 330 -1.17 -7.03 27.25
N ALA A 331 -2.27 -6.85 27.99
CA ALA A 331 -2.33 -7.29 29.38
C ALA A 331 -2.36 -8.82 29.39
N PRO A 332 -1.41 -9.52 30.06
CA PRO A 332 -1.53 -10.95 30.23
C PRO A 332 -2.86 -11.22 30.94
N ALA A 333 -3.66 -12.12 30.39
CA ALA A 333 -4.84 -12.62 31.07
C ALA A 333 -4.39 -13.01 32.49
N ALA A 334 -4.94 -12.33 33.50
CA ALA A 334 -4.66 -12.66 34.89
C ALA A 334 -4.93 -14.15 35.06
N GLN A 335 -3.86 -14.92 35.32
CA GLN A 335 -4.00 -16.32 35.68
C GLN A 335 -4.81 -16.35 36.98
N LYS A 336 -6.00 -16.94 36.89
CA LYS A 336 -6.81 -17.32 38.05
C LYS A 336 -6.12 -18.44 38.81
#